data_AF-A0A9N9XC69-F1
#
_entry.id   AF-A0A9N9XC69-F1
#
_cell.length_a   1.000
_cell.length_b   1.000
_cell.length_c   1.000
_cell.angle_alpha   90.00
_cell.angle_beta   90.00
_cell.angle_gamma   90.00
#
_symmetry.space_group_name_H-M   'P 1'
#
loop_
_entity.id
_entity.type
_entity.pdbx_description
1 polymer ?
#
loop_
_entity_poly.entity_id
_entity_poly.type
_entity_poly.pdbx_seq_one_letter_code
_entity_poly.pdbx_strand_id
1 'polypeptide(L)'
;MQILKNTGIDEKDIRVIKNSNKEIKRRIAMTKTTFMKMKSLLCNNHLSLELRQRMVKCYVWSILLYSAKVWTLKVLIMNKIKALEMWIHRRMLKTPWTARKTNEEVLRSINKDRELLKTVKHRKMSYLGHIVRG
;
A
#
# COMPACT_ATOMS: atom_id res chain seq x y z
N MET A 1 31.05 8.60 -15.42
CA MET A 1 30.47 7.23 -15.39
C MET A 1 31.27 6.34 -14.42
N GLN A 2 31.56 6.80 -13.19
CA GLN A 2 32.49 6.10 -12.29
C GLN A 2 32.04 6.05 -10.81
N ILE A 3 30.75 6.27 -10.51
CA ILE A 3 30.25 6.33 -9.12
C ILE A 3 29.39 5.10 -8.73
N LEU A 4 29.33 4.07 -9.58
CA LEU A 4 28.47 2.88 -9.35
C LEU A 4 29.22 1.62 -8.93
N LYS A 5 30.55 1.64 -8.77
CA LYS A 5 31.33 0.41 -8.52
C LYS A 5 31.50 -0.01 -7.05
N ASN A 6 30.99 0.75 -6.07
CA ASN A 6 31.19 0.45 -4.63
C ASN A 6 29.96 -0.13 -3.91
N THR A 7 28.92 -0.51 -4.64
CA THR A 7 27.80 -1.27 -4.09
C THR A 7 27.60 -2.43 -5.03
N GLY A 8 27.85 -3.67 -4.59
CA GLY A 8 27.73 -4.90 -5.40
C GLY A 8 26.30 -5.18 -5.87
N ILE A 9 25.75 -4.28 -6.69
CA ILE A 9 24.40 -4.30 -7.24
C ILE A 9 24.59 -4.48 -8.75
N ASP A 10 24.26 -5.66 -9.24
CA ASP A 10 24.41 -6.03 -10.64
C ASP A 10 23.49 -5.19 -11.54
N GLU A 11 23.85 -4.99 -12.80
CA GLU A 11 23.02 -4.24 -13.76
C GLU A 11 21.63 -4.89 -13.95
N LYS A 12 21.56 -6.22 -13.80
CA LYS A 12 20.30 -6.97 -13.79
C LYS A 12 19.43 -6.60 -12.59
N ASP A 13 20.01 -6.40 -11.41
CA ASP A 13 19.28 -5.93 -10.23
C ASP A 13 18.69 -4.55 -10.48
N ILE A 14 19.45 -3.64 -11.06
CA ILE A 14 18.99 -2.28 -11.39
C ILE A 14 17.78 -2.33 -12.34
N ARG A 15 17.79 -3.23 -13.34
CA ARG A 15 16.69 -3.43 -14.30
C ARG A 15 15.45 -4.01 -13.62
N VAL A 16 15.61 -5.01 -12.77
CA VAL A 16 14.52 -5.60 -11.97
C VAL A 16 13.90 -4.56 -11.04
N ILE A 17 14.73 -3.77 -10.34
CA ILE A 17 14.31 -2.70 -9.42
C ILE A 17 13.52 -1.60 -10.17
N LYS A 18 13.97 -1.19 -11.36
CA LYS A 18 13.24 -0.22 -12.20
C LYS A 18 11.87 -0.75 -12.61
N ASN A 19 11.79 -2.04 -12.97
CA ASN A 19 10.53 -2.66 -13.36
C ASN A 19 9.54 -2.76 -12.19
N SER A 20 10.01 -3.16 -11.00
CA SER A 20 9.17 -3.20 -9.78
C SER A 20 8.59 -1.84 -9.42
N ASN A 21 9.37 -0.75 -9.56
CA ASN A 21 8.89 0.59 -9.26
C ASN A 21 7.78 1.07 -10.21
N LYS A 22 7.87 0.74 -11.50
CA LYS A 22 6.82 1.05 -12.48
C LYS A 22 5.54 0.26 -12.17
N GLU A 23 5.67 -1.03 -11.85
CA GLU A 23 4.53 -1.87 -11.51
C GLU A 23 3.81 -1.37 -10.25
N ILE A 24 4.54 -0.99 -9.22
CA ILE A 24 3.96 -0.44 -7.98
C ILE A 24 3.19 0.84 -8.26
N LYS A 25 3.76 1.75 -9.06
CA LYS A 25 3.05 2.99 -9.46
C LYS A 25 1.76 2.66 -10.20
N ARG A 26 1.80 1.71 -11.14
CA ARG A 26 0.63 1.23 -11.87
C ARG A 26 -0.44 0.68 -10.93
N ARG A 27 -0.06 -0.20 -10.01
CA ARG A 27 -0.99 -0.79 -9.03
C ARG A 27 -1.58 0.25 -8.09
N ILE A 28 -0.78 1.19 -7.60
CA ILE A 28 -1.27 2.33 -6.81
C ILE A 28 -2.29 3.14 -7.60
N ALA A 29 -2.03 3.43 -8.88
CA ALA A 29 -2.96 4.15 -9.74
C ALA A 29 -4.28 3.37 -9.91
N MET A 30 -4.20 2.07 -10.23
CA MET A 30 -5.38 1.20 -10.33
C MET A 30 -6.18 1.19 -9.02
N THR A 31 -5.51 1.03 -7.88
CA THR A 31 -6.15 1.04 -6.56
C THR A 31 -6.89 2.36 -6.30
N LYS A 32 -6.26 3.50 -6.62
CA LYS A 32 -6.89 4.82 -6.50
C LYS A 32 -8.10 4.97 -7.42
N THR A 33 -8.00 4.50 -8.66
CA THR A 33 -9.10 4.53 -9.63
C THR A 33 -10.26 3.67 -9.16
N THR A 34 -10.02 2.44 -8.69
CA THR A 34 -11.07 1.56 -8.15
C THR A 34 -11.72 2.17 -6.92
N PHE A 35 -10.94 2.76 -6.01
CA PHE A 35 -11.48 3.49 -4.86
C PHE A 35 -12.42 4.62 -5.31
N MET A 36 -12.03 5.39 -6.32
CA MET A 36 -12.86 6.48 -6.84
C MET A 36 -14.15 5.97 -7.50
N LYS A 37 -14.10 4.85 -8.23
CA LYS A 37 -15.29 4.19 -8.79
C LYS A 37 -16.27 3.76 -7.69
N MET A 38 -15.76 3.28 -6.56
CA MET A 38 -16.57 2.85 -5.40
C MET A 38 -16.76 3.95 -4.34
N LYS A 39 -16.43 5.20 -4.64
CA LYS A 39 -16.40 6.30 -3.66
C LYS A 39 -17.77 6.51 -2.99
N SER A 40 -18.87 6.39 -3.75
CA SER A 40 -20.22 6.56 -3.22
C SER A 40 -20.51 5.60 -2.06
N LEU A 41 -20.07 4.35 -2.17
CA LEU A 41 -20.22 3.32 -1.14
C LEU A 41 -19.20 3.51 0.00
N LEU A 42 -17.92 3.68 -0.35
CA LEU A 42 -16.84 3.75 0.64
C LEU A 42 -16.85 5.04 1.46
N CYS A 43 -17.47 6.11 0.97
CA CYS A 43 -17.61 7.37 1.66
C CYS A 43 -19.05 7.63 2.15
N ASN A 44 -19.94 6.63 2.15
CA ASN A 44 -21.29 6.82 2.65
C ASN A 44 -21.30 7.00 4.18
N ASN A 45 -22.00 8.02 4.70
CA ASN A 45 -22.15 8.24 6.15
C ASN A 45 -23.18 7.29 6.79
N HIS A 46 -24.12 6.74 6.00
CA HIS A 46 -25.11 5.78 6.49
C HIS A 46 -24.51 4.40 6.83
N LEU A 47 -23.30 4.12 6.36
CA LEU A 47 -22.59 2.88 6.64
C LEU A 47 -21.63 3.07 7.82
N SER A 48 -21.57 2.06 8.70
CA SER A 48 -20.61 2.04 9.79
C SER A 48 -19.18 2.17 9.26
N LEU A 49 -18.31 2.81 10.03
CA LEU A 49 -16.91 2.98 9.64
C LEU A 49 -16.22 1.62 9.50
N GLU A 50 -16.55 0.67 10.36
CA GLU A 50 -15.99 -0.69 10.30
C GLU A 50 -16.37 -1.42 9.01
N LEU A 51 -17.63 -1.33 8.57
CA LEU A 51 -18.07 -1.96 7.33
C LEU A 51 -17.33 -1.38 6.12
N ARG A 52 -17.18 -0.05 6.07
CA ARG A 52 -16.40 0.63 5.03
C ARG A 52 -14.93 0.17 5.03
N GLN A 53 -14.32 0.01 6.20
CA GLN A 53 -12.96 -0.52 6.31
C GLN A 53 -12.86 -1.96 5.80
N ARG A 54 -13.82 -2.83 6.13
CA ARG A 54 -13.88 -4.22 5.64
C ARG A 54 -13.98 -4.24 4.10
N MET A 55 -14.83 -3.39 3.52
CA MET A 55 -14.94 -3.26 2.05
C MET A 55 -13.64 -2.79 1.41
N VAL A 56 -12.98 -1.78 1.98
CA VAL A 56 -11.65 -1.34 1.53
C VAL A 56 -10.65 -2.49 1.55
N LYS A 57 -10.62 -3.27 2.64
CA LYS A 57 -9.73 -4.42 2.77
C LYS A 57 -10.01 -5.49 1.72
N CYS A 58 -11.28 -5.76 1.41
CA CYS A 58 -11.67 -6.76 0.41
C CYS A 58 -11.36 -6.32 -1.03
N TYR A 59 -11.72 -5.10 -1.43
CA TYR A 59 -11.64 -4.67 -2.84
C TYR A 59 -10.38 -3.88 -3.17
N VAL A 60 -9.97 -2.97 -2.29
CA VAL A 60 -8.91 -1.99 -2.56
C VAL A 60 -7.55 -2.59 -2.22
N TRP A 61 -7.44 -3.28 -1.08
CA TRP A 61 -6.20 -3.92 -0.67
C TRP A 61 -5.90 -5.18 -1.49
N SER A 62 -6.90 -5.94 -1.93
CA SER A 62 -6.69 -7.14 -2.76
C SER A 62 -5.94 -6.83 -4.06
N ILE A 63 -6.30 -5.75 -4.75
CA ILE A 63 -5.63 -5.28 -5.99
C ILE A 63 -4.14 -5.02 -5.74
N LEU A 64 -3.82 -4.39 -4.61
CA LEU A 64 -2.44 -4.09 -4.23
C LEU A 64 -1.67 -5.36 -3.85
N LEU A 65 -2.32 -6.21 -3.04
CA LEU A 65 -1.72 -7.41 -2.47
C LEU A 65 -1.48 -8.52 -3.49
N TYR A 66 -2.25 -8.56 -4.59
CA TYR A 66 -2.06 -9.53 -5.67
C TYR A 66 -0.62 -9.51 -6.21
N SER A 67 -0.05 -8.33 -6.41
CA SER A 67 1.30 -8.16 -6.97
C SER A 67 2.40 -8.05 -5.91
N ALA A 68 2.06 -8.10 -4.61
CA ALA A 68 3.03 -7.91 -3.54
C ALA A 68 4.13 -8.98 -3.50
N LYS A 69 3.87 -10.18 -4.03
CA LYS A 69 4.87 -11.27 -4.14
C LYS A 69 6.10 -10.85 -4.96
N VAL A 70 5.86 -10.13 -6.06
CA VAL A 70 6.86 -9.74 -7.07
C VAL A 70 7.65 -8.49 -6.66
N TRP A 71 7.20 -7.76 -5.64
CA TRP A 71 7.87 -6.53 -5.22
C TRP A 71 9.09 -6.78 -4.34
N THR A 72 10.21 -6.13 -4.66
CA THR A 72 11.35 -6.03 -3.75
C THR A 72 11.01 -5.05 -2.63
N LEU A 73 11.02 -5.49 -1.37
CA LEU A 73 10.67 -4.64 -0.22
C LEU A 73 11.80 -3.67 0.13
N LYS A 74 11.86 -2.54 -0.60
CA LYS A 74 12.74 -1.41 -0.28
C LYS A 74 12.03 -0.36 0.56
N VAL A 75 12.80 0.47 1.27
CA VAL A 75 12.27 1.58 2.09
C VAL A 75 11.34 2.50 1.28
N LEU A 76 11.71 2.81 0.05
CA LEU A 76 10.90 3.63 -0.87
C LEU A 76 9.50 3.03 -1.12
N ILE A 77 9.41 1.71 -1.26
CA ILE A 77 8.16 1.01 -1.54
C ILE A 77 7.30 0.94 -0.29
N MET A 78 7.92 0.65 0.86
CA MET A 78 7.24 0.69 2.16
C MET A 78 6.62 2.07 2.42
N ASN A 79 7.33 3.16 2.11
CA ASN A 79 6.81 4.51 2.25
C ASN A 79 5.65 4.79 1.30
N LYS A 80 5.70 4.31 0.05
CA LYS A 80 4.56 4.42 -0.90
C LYS A 80 3.32 3.68 -0.41
N ILE A 81 3.48 2.48 0.17
CA ILE A 81 2.37 1.69 0.72
C ILE A 81 1.76 2.41 1.92
N LYS A 82 2.59 2.92 2.85
CA LYS A 82 2.11 3.73 3.99
C LYS A 82 1.36 4.98 3.52
N ALA A 83 1.88 5.69 2.52
CA ALA A 83 1.23 6.87 1.95
C ALA A 83 -0.11 6.54 1.28
N LEU A 84 -0.20 5.40 0.58
CA LEU A 84 -1.45 4.91 0.00
C LEU A 84 -2.49 4.58 1.09
N GLU A 85 -2.09 3.88 2.15
CA GLU A 85 -2.96 3.56 3.29
C GLU A 85 -3.55 4.84 3.90
N MET A 86 -2.72 5.85 4.17
CA MET A 86 -3.18 7.15 4.66
C MET A 86 -4.11 7.87 3.67
N TRP A 87 -3.82 7.79 2.37
CA TRP A 87 -4.66 8.40 1.34
C TRP A 87 -6.07 7.79 1.33
N ILE A 88 -6.18 6.46 1.42
CA ILE A 88 -7.46 5.74 1.50
C ILE A 88 -8.24 6.18 2.74
N HIS A 89 -7.58 6.19 3.90
CA HIS A 89 -8.18 6.58 5.17
C HIS A 89 -8.72 8.01 5.17
N ARG A 90 -7.93 8.99 4.72
CA ARG A 90 -8.35 10.40 4.63
C ARG A 90 -9.56 10.58 3.70
N ARG A 91 -9.58 9.87 2.57
CA ARG A 91 -10.69 9.92 1.61
C ARG A 91 -11.95 9.28 2.18
N MET A 92 -11.83 8.14 2.84
CA MET A 92 -12.95 7.44 3.50
C MET A 92 -13.58 8.30 4.61
N LEU A 93 -12.76 8.97 5.42
CA LEU A 93 -13.20 9.90 6.47
C LEU A 93 -13.68 11.27 5.94
N LYS A 94 -13.58 11.53 4.63
CA LYS A 94 -13.84 12.85 4.02
C LYS A 94 -13.08 13.99 4.71
N THR A 95 -11.87 13.72 5.22
CA THR A 95 -11.09 14.75 5.93
C THR A 95 -10.68 15.84 4.95
N PRO A 96 -11.11 17.10 5.14
CA PRO A 96 -10.71 18.19 4.26
C PRO A 96 -9.22 18.50 4.47
N TRP A 97 -8.58 19.05 3.44
CA TRP A 97 -7.17 19.44 3.52
C TRP A 97 -6.94 20.57 4.53
N THR A 98 -7.95 21.42 4.75
CA THR A 98 -7.94 22.52 5.72
C THR A 98 -7.84 22.06 7.16
N ALA A 99 -8.31 20.85 7.47
CA ALA A 99 -8.28 20.33 8.84
C ALA A 99 -6.86 20.09 9.36
N ARG A 100 -5.82 20.11 8.49
CA ARG A 100 -4.40 19.96 8.84
C ARG A 100 -4.09 18.78 9.80
N LYS A 101 -4.96 17.76 9.85
CA LYS A 101 -4.81 16.60 10.73
C LYS A 101 -3.53 15.85 10.44
N THR A 102 -2.80 15.52 11.50
CA THR A 102 -1.63 14.66 11.48
C THR A 102 -2.01 13.24 11.06
N ASN A 103 -1.03 12.44 10.64
CA ASN A 103 -1.31 11.04 10.27
C ASN A 103 -1.75 10.19 11.48
N GLU A 104 -1.30 10.55 12.68
CA GLU A 104 -1.67 9.86 13.92
C GLU A 104 -3.12 10.13 14.31
N GLU A 105 -3.60 11.36 14.17
CA GLU A 105 -5.00 11.70 14.43
C GLU A 105 -5.96 11.00 13.46
N VAL A 106 -5.55 10.84 12.20
CA VAL A 106 -6.33 10.08 11.21
C VAL A 106 -6.44 8.60 11.60
N LEU A 107 -5.36 8.02 12.11
CA LEU A 107 -5.36 6.63 12.60
C LEU A 107 -6.21 6.49 13.87
N ARG A 108 -6.09 7.43 14.82
CA ARG A 108 -6.95 7.51 16.01
C ARG A 108 -8.43 7.58 15.64
N SER A 109 -8.78 8.37 14.63
CA SER A 109 -10.17 8.50 14.15
C SER A 109 -10.74 7.20 13.55
N ILE A 110 -9.88 6.30 13.10
CA ILE A 110 -10.24 5.00 12.50
C ILE A 110 -10.21 3.87 13.53
N ASN A 111 -9.67 4.17 14.72
CA ASN A 111 -9.43 3.22 15.80
C ASN A 111 -8.66 1.97 15.34
N LYS A 112 -7.71 2.14 14.41
CA LYS A 112 -6.84 1.05 13.93
C LYS A 112 -5.42 1.51 13.65
N ASP A 113 -4.50 0.57 13.84
CA ASP A 113 -3.13 0.69 13.40
C ASP A 113 -2.96 0.45 11.90
N ARG A 114 -1.78 0.80 11.39
CA ARG A 114 -1.35 0.45 10.03
C ARG A 114 -1.27 -1.07 9.88
N GLU A 115 -2.14 -1.64 9.06
CA GLU A 115 -2.25 -3.07 8.81
C GLU A 115 -1.69 -3.48 7.44
N LEU A 116 -1.72 -2.58 6.45
CA LEU A 116 -1.43 -2.92 5.06
C LEU A 116 0.03 -3.35 4.88
N LEU A 117 0.96 -2.57 5.45
CA LEU A 117 2.38 -2.90 5.42
C LEU A 117 2.69 -4.17 6.22
N LYS A 118 2.04 -4.37 7.37
CA LYS A 118 2.18 -5.58 8.19
C LYS A 118 1.76 -6.81 7.39
N THR A 119 0.62 -6.72 6.69
CA THR A 119 0.09 -7.79 5.83
C THR A 119 1.04 -8.14 4.69
N VAL A 120 1.62 -7.12 4.01
CA VAL A 120 2.60 -7.34 2.93
C VAL A 120 3.85 -8.05 3.46
N LYS A 121 4.38 -7.61 4.60
CA LYS A 121 5.56 -8.24 5.23
C LYS A 121 5.26 -9.69 5.63
N HIS A 122 4.13 -9.93 6.28
CA HIS A 122 3.72 -11.27 6.71
C HIS A 122 3.60 -12.21 5.50
N ARG A 123 2.89 -11.81 4.43
CA ARG A 123 2.78 -12.62 3.20
C ARG A 123 4.13 -12.93 2.57
N LYS A 124 5.06 -11.97 2.58
CA LYS A 124 6.43 -12.17 2.07
C LYS A 124 7.18 -13.20 2.92
N MET A 125 7.11 -13.08 4.24
CA MET A 125 7.76 -14.00 5.16
C MET A 125 7.19 -15.42 5.06
N SER A 126 5.86 -15.57 5.03
CA SER A 126 5.23 -16.87 4.88
C SER A 126 5.61 -17.52 3.55
N TYR A 127 5.65 -16.76 2.45
CA TYR A 127 6.09 -17.27 1.15
C TYR A 127 7.54 -17.78 1.17
N LEU A 128 8.47 -17.01 1.76
CA LEU A 128 9.85 -17.46 1.94
C LEU A 128 9.92 -18.73 2.80
N GLY A 129 9.12 -18.78 3.87
CA GLY A 129 9.02 -19.96 4.73
C GLY A 129 8.45 -21.20 4.03
N HIS A 130 7.63 -21.05 2.98
CA HIS A 130 7.21 -22.17 2.14
C HIS A 130 8.32 -22.63 1.20
N ILE A 131 9.09 -21.69 0.62
CA ILE A 131 10.22 -22.03 -0.27
C ILE A 131 11.33 -22.75 0.49
N VAL A 132 11.60 -22.36 1.75
CA VAL A 132 12.68 -22.97 2.55
C VAL A 132 12.28 -24.34 3.12
N ARG A 133 10.98 -24.61 3.25
CA ARG A 133 10.47 -25.89 3.78
C ARG A 133 10.20 -26.95 2.72
N GLY A 134 10.02 -26.54 1.47
CA GLY A 134 9.90 -27.44 0.32
C GLY A 134 11.26 -27.65 -0.30
#